data_AF-A0A9P4V8D1-F1
#
_entry.id   AF-A0A9P4V8D1-F1
#
_cell.length_a   1.000
_cell.length_b   1.000
_cell.length_c   1.000
_cell.angle_alpha   90.00
_cell.angle_beta   90.00
_cell.angle_gamma   90.00
#
_symmetry.space_group_name_H-M   'P 1'
#
loop_
_entity.id
_entity.type
_entity.pdbx_description
1 polymer ?
#
loop_
_entity_poly.entity_id
_entity_poly.type
_entity_poly.pdbx_seq_one_letter_code
_entity_poly.pdbx_strand_id
1 'polypeptide(L)'
;MPSDLRPELERHADGRAPLLGSSTPKEGSPRPPLSRRSTFHERDPEQQAHYETRKRYTYAAIFLALSLVSFAVQTETAVYIQHQLKWEKPYCMLYMTHGSWVVLWPVQLLLLRLQRLDQSWPVFWRRHVQLLRQTALMVQHGTLHPSVRQSQASPVPYMIKMTAFVTCALTVAGGSWYVAVNMTTASDLTAIYNCSAFFAYAFSIPLLHERVRMSKVFAVAVAIVGVLIVAYGDQAPAKHGSKSGGGAGGDKAPPSHEAENRALGNLVIGVGSVLYGFYEVLYKKLACPPDGCSPNRGMVFANTFGSLIGAFTLSVLWIPIPFLHYTGWEEFALPRGEAAWMMAISVLANATFSGSFLILISLTSPVLSSVAALLTIFIVAIVDQLLPPPLNSPLTPAAIVGGLLIIGAFLLLSWATYKEMDEERRKKLEESESDVDE
;
A
#
# COMPACT_ATOMS: atom_id res chain seq x y z
N MET A 1 7.46 1.73 84.85
CA MET A 1 8.18 2.88 84.25
C MET A 1 7.71 3.01 82.81
N PRO A 2 7.21 4.19 82.46
CA PRO A 2 5.81 4.36 82.07
C PRO A 2 5.74 5.04 80.68
N SER A 3 4.60 5.24 80.02
CA SER A 3 3.33 5.79 80.52
C SER A 3 2.22 5.42 79.52
N ASP A 4 1.13 4.79 79.95
CA ASP A 4 0.01 5.44 80.66
C ASP A 4 -0.61 6.53 79.75
N LEU A 5 -1.89 6.51 79.39
CA LEU A 5 -3.03 6.40 80.29
C LEU A 5 -4.26 5.82 79.56
N ARG A 6 -4.74 4.73 80.15
CA ARG A 6 -6.12 4.23 80.29
C ARG A 6 -7.08 5.33 80.82
N PRO A 7 -8.37 5.06 81.10
CA PRO A 7 -9.54 4.73 80.27
C PRO A 7 -10.70 5.76 80.60
N GLU A 8 -11.96 5.71 80.15
CA GLU A 8 -13.08 4.90 80.68
C GLU A 8 -14.43 5.39 80.12
N LEU A 9 -15.31 4.41 79.86
CA LEU A 9 -16.76 4.31 80.16
C LEU A 9 -17.73 5.46 79.78
N GLU A 10 -18.72 5.13 78.91
CA GLU A 10 -20.18 5.07 79.24
C GLU A 10 -20.90 6.43 79.16
N ARG A 11 -22.17 6.60 78.82
CA ARG A 11 -23.26 5.90 78.12
C ARG A 11 -24.39 6.97 78.07
N HIS A 12 -25.37 6.82 77.18
CA HIS A 12 -26.64 7.60 77.11
C HIS A 12 -26.53 9.08 76.65
N ALA A 13 -27.55 9.74 76.13
CA ALA A 13 -28.76 9.46 75.35
C ALA A 13 -29.43 10.85 75.19
N ASP A 14 -30.25 11.01 74.16
CA ASP A 14 -31.31 12.01 74.03
C ASP A 14 -30.97 13.51 73.88
N GLY A 15 -31.49 14.06 72.77
CA GLY A 15 -32.63 14.95 72.93
C GLY A 15 -32.42 16.44 72.63
N ARG A 16 -33.13 16.87 71.58
CA ARG A 16 -33.83 18.16 71.42
C ARG A 16 -33.03 19.38 70.94
N ALA A 17 -33.43 19.80 69.74
CA ALA A 17 -33.29 21.14 69.19
C ALA A 17 -34.02 22.22 70.01
N PRO A 18 -33.77 23.50 69.68
CA PRO A 18 -34.90 24.42 69.54
C PRO A 18 -34.90 25.22 68.22
N LEU A 19 -36.10 25.32 67.66
CA LEU A 19 -36.60 26.35 66.73
C LEU A 19 -36.51 27.74 67.41
N LEU A 20 -36.30 28.89 66.76
CA LEU A 20 -37.21 29.62 65.85
C LEU A 20 -36.53 30.95 65.45
N GLY A 21 -36.84 31.49 64.28
CA GLY A 21 -36.50 32.88 63.95
C GLY A 21 -36.73 33.25 62.47
N SER A 22 -37.96 33.62 62.14
CA SER A 22 -38.37 34.12 60.82
C SER A 22 -38.24 35.65 60.72
N SER A 23 -37.60 36.15 59.66
CA SER A 23 -37.92 37.46 59.07
C SER A 23 -37.42 37.55 57.61
N THR A 24 -38.31 38.02 56.75
CA THR A 24 -38.22 38.16 55.28
C THR A 24 -37.51 39.47 54.85
N PRO A 25 -37.55 39.88 53.56
CA PRO A 25 -36.55 39.62 52.53
C PRO A 25 -35.77 40.90 52.13
N LYS A 26 -34.57 40.77 51.54
CA LYS A 26 -33.94 41.88 50.80
C LYS A 26 -33.47 41.42 49.42
N GLU A 27 -33.92 42.18 48.44
CA GLU A 27 -33.58 42.09 47.02
C GLU A 27 -32.06 42.10 46.78
N GLY A 28 -31.61 41.17 45.94
CA GLY A 28 -30.25 41.09 45.43
C GLY A 28 -30.22 40.28 44.14
N SER A 29 -30.12 40.99 43.02
CA SER A 29 -29.64 40.61 41.67
C SER A 29 -29.85 39.17 41.14
N PRO A 30 -30.44 38.99 39.94
CA PRO A 30 -30.46 37.68 39.29
C PRO A 30 -29.06 37.35 38.78
N ARG A 31 -28.40 36.36 39.42
CA ARG A 31 -27.20 35.73 38.86
C ARG A 31 -27.61 35.00 37.58
N PRO A 32 -26.98 35.27 36.42
CA PRO A 32 -27.27 34.50 35.21
C PRO A 32 -26.77 33.06 35.42
N PRO A 33 -27.51 32.03 34.98
CA PRO A 33 -26.97 30.69 34.94
C PRO A 33 -25.81 30.69 33.93
N LEU A 34 -24.61 30.35 34.41
CA LEU A 34 -23.45 30.07 33.57
C LEU A 34 -23.74 28.81 32.75
N SER A 35 -24.49 28.98 31.66
CA SER A 35 -24.49 28.06 30.53
C SER A 35 -23.13 28.18 29.85
N ARG A 36 -22.13 27.48 30.39
CA ARG A 36 -20.96 27.06 29.63
C ARG A 36 -21.42 25.98 28.64
N ARG A 37 -22.20 26.39 27.64
CA ARG A 37 -22.23 25.69 26.36
C ARG A 37 -20.83 25.89 25.80
N SER A 38 -19.97 24.90 26.06
CA SER A 38 -18.84 24.62 25.18
C SER A 38 -19.44 24.53 23.79
N THR A 39 -19.34 25.62 23.02
CA THR A 39 -19.45 25.57 21.57
C THR A 39 -18.28 24.72 21.13
N PHE A 40 -18.50 23.39 21.15
CA PHE A 40 -17.79 22.49 20.29
C PHE A 40 -18.04 23.10 18.91
N HIS A 41 -17.04 23.79 18.38
CA HIS A 41 -17.07 24.33 17.03
C HIS A 41 -17.10 23.06 16.17
N GLU A 42 -18.31 22.58 15.89
CA GLU A 42 -18.57 21.51 14.96
C GLU A 42 -17.95 22.02 13.67
N ARG A 43 -16.80 21.43 13.36
CA ARG A 43 -15.96 21.88 12.26
C ARG A 43 -16.83 21.76 11.04
N ASP A 44 -17.01 22.87 10.33
CA ASP A 44 -17.82 22.94 9.12
C ASP A 44 -17.54 21.67 8.26
N PRO A 45 -18.55 20.80 8.04
CA PRO A 45 -18.36 19.50 7.41
C PRO A 45 -17.65 19.63 6.05
N GLU A 46 -17.86 20.76 5.36
CA GLU A 46 -17.16 21.10 4.14
C GLU A 46 -15.65 21.23 4.34
N GLN A 47 -15.21 21.98 5.37
CA GLN A 47 -13.81 22.22 5.68
C GLN A 47 -13.10 20.93 6.11
N GLN A 48 -13.79 20.06 6.87
CA GLN A 48 -13.26 18.77 7.26
C GLN A 48 -13.07 17.85 6.04
N ALA A 49 -14.04 17.80 5.13
CA ALA A 49 -13.93 17.03 3.89
C ALA A 49 -12.80 17.56 2.96
N HIS A 50 -12.63 18.89 2.87
CA HIS A 50 -11.49 19.50 2.16
C HIS A 50 -10.15 19.08 2.75
N TYR A 51 -10.03 19.15 4.08
CA TYR A 51 -8.80 18.78 4.77
C TYR A 51 -8.45 17.30 4.59
N GLU A 52 -9.43 16.42 4.68
CA GLU A 52 -9.23 14.98 4.48
C GLU A 52 -8.83 14.64 3.05
N THR A 53 -9.43 15.29 2.05
CA THR A 53 -9.08 15.15 0.64
C THR A 53 -7.64 15.60 0.40
N ARG A 54 -7.26 16.80 0.85
CA ARG A 54 -5.89 17.32 0.70
C ARG A 54 -4.88 16.39 1.38
N LYS A 55 -5.18 15.92 2.59
CA LYS A 55 -4.33 14.99 3.34
C LYS A 55 -4.15 13.66 2.62
N ARG A 56 -5.23 13.10 2.04
CA ARG A 56 -5.21 11.88 1.21
C ARG A 56 -4.24 12.04 0.04
N TYR A 57 -4.32 13.15 -0.70
CA TYR A 57 -3.43 13.41 -1.83
C TYR A 57 -1.98 13.69 -1.43
N THR A 58 -1.75 14.45 -0.37
CA THR A 58 -0.39 14.69 0.14
C THR A 58 0.27 13.37 0.52
N TYR A 59 -0.45 12.47 1.21
CA TYR A 59 0.08 11.15 1.54
C TYR A 59 0.27 10.28 0.32
N ALA A 60 -0.69 10.24 -0.60
CA ALA A 60 -0.54 9.50 -1.86
C ALA A 60 0.69 9.97 -2.63
N ALA A 61 0.96 11.27 -2.73
CA ALA A 61 2.14 11.81 -3.40
C ALA A 61 3.45 11.43 -2.68
N ILE A 62 3.49 11.49 -1.35
CA ILE A 62 4.67 11.09 -0.56
C ILE A 62 4.96 9.60 -0.74
N PHE A 63 3.94 8.74 -0.61
CA PHE A 63 4.09 7.30 -0.79
C PHE A 63 4.38 6.92 -2.23
N LEU A 64 3.85 7.67 -3.21
CA LEU A 64 4.23 7.51 -4.59
C LEU A 64 5.74 7.76 -4.76
N ALA A 65 6.25 8.93 -4.34
CA ALA A 65 7.67 9.24 -4.45
C ALA A 65 8.55 8.19 -3.74
N LEU A 66 8.15 7.77 -2.52
CA LEU A 66 8.84 6.73 -1.77
C LEU A 66 8.82 5.38 -2.52
N SER A 67 7.69 5.03 -3.13
CA SER A 67 7.55 3.79 -3.91
C SER A 67 8.46 3.81 -5.14
N LEU A 68 8.50 4.90 -5.91
CA LEU A 68 9.30 5.01 -7.13
C LEU A 68 10.80 4.92 -6.84
N VAL A 69 11.28 5.63 -5.81
CA VAL A 69 12.69 5.58 -5.40
C VAL A 69 13.05 4.17 -4.90
N SER A 70 12.21 3.59 -4.05
CA SER A 70 12.47 2.25 -3.51
C SER A 70 12.44 1.18 -4.61
N PHE A 71 11.57 1.34 -5.61
CA PHE A 71 11.49 0.43 -6.74
C PHE A 71 12.73 0.52 -7.64
N ALA A 72 13.23 1.72 -7.91
CA ALA A 72 14.49 1.91 -8.64
C ALA A 72 15.66 1.24 -7.90
N VAL A 73 15.79 1.47 -6.59
CA VAL A 73 16.84 0.83 -5.77
C VAL A 73 16.70 -0.70 -5.79
N GLN A 74 15.48 -1.23 -5.65
CA GLN A 74 15.23 -2.66 -5.68
C GLN A 74 15.58 -3.27 -7.04
N THR A 75 15.26 -2.59 -8.15
CA THR A 75 15.58 -3.05 -9.51
C THR A 75 17.09 -3.07 -9.72
N GLU A 76 17.80 -1.99 -9.40
CA GLU A 76 19.25 -1.91 -9.59
C GLU A 76 20.02 -2.91 -8.74
N THR A 77 19.64 -3.05 -7.48
CA THR A 77 20.26 -4.04 -6.59
C THR A 77 19.98 -5.48 -7.05
N ALA A 78 18.77 -5.77 -7.53
CA ALA A 78 18.44 -7.09 -8.08
C ALA A 78 19.25 -7.40 -9.35
N VAL A 79 19.38 -6.42 -10.26
CA VAL A 79 20.21 -6.53 -11.47
C VAL A 79 21.66 -6.80 -11.09
N TYR A 80 22.21 -6.07 -10.12
CA TYR A 80 23.57 -6.27 -9.65
C TYR A 80 23.78 -7.68 -9.05
N ILE A 81 22.87 -8.16 -8.20
CA ILE A 81 22.94 -9.48 -7.58
C ILE A 81 22.94 -10.59 -8.64
N GLN A 82 22.10 -10.48 -9.66
CA GLN A 82 21.98 -11.50 -10.68
C GLN A 82 23.13 -11.44 -11.70
N HIS A 83 23.45 -10.26 -12.23
CA HIS A 83 24.41 -10.13 -13.32
C HIS A 83 25.87 -10.03 -12.87
N GLN A 84 26.15 -9.28 -11.81
CA GLN A 84 27.53 -9.05 -11.36
C GLN A 84 27.96 -10.12 -10.35
N LEU A 85 27.07 -10.46 -9.42
CA LEU A 85 27.38 -11.45 -8.38
C LEU A 85 26.98 -12.88 -8.76
N LYS A 86 26.36 -13.09 -9.93
CA LYS A 86 25.95 -14.40 -10.47
C LYS A 86 25.10 -15.24 -9.51
N TRP A 87 24.31 -14.58 -8.66
CA TRP A 87 23.38 -15.25 -7.75
C TRP A 87 22.02 -15.40 -8.42
N GLU A 88 21.88 -16.44 -9.25
CA GLU A 88 20.73 -16.68 -10.12
C GLU A 88 19.71 -17.64 -9.47
N LYS A 89 19.01 -17.16 -8.42
CA LYS A 89 18.00 -17.95 -7.70
C LYS A 89 16.65 -17.22 -7.68
N PRO A 90 15.91 -17.21 -8.80
CA PRO A 90 14.69 -16.41 -8.95
C PRO A 90 13.59 -16.76 -7.93
N TYR A 91 13.37 -18.04 -7.62
CA TYR A 91 12.34 -18.42 -6.65
C TYR A 91 12.76 -18.03 -5.23
N CYS A 92 14.03 -18.24 -4.86
CA CYS A 92 14.57 -17.78 -3.59
C CYS A 92 14.51 -16.25 -3.46
N MET A 93 14.76 -15.51 -4.54
CA MET A 93 14.62 -14.05 -4.56
C MET A 93 13.15 -13.64 -4.36
N LEU A 94 12.20 -14.28 -5.04
CA LEU A 94 10.75 -14.07 -4.83
C LEU A 94 10.38 -14.33 -3.36
N TYR A 95 10.82 -15.46 -2.81
CA TYR A 95 10.50 -15.86 -1.44
C TYR A 95 11.05 -14.86 -0.42
N MET A 96 12.29 -14.39 -0.58
CA MET A 96 12.91 -13.39 0.30
C MET A 96 12.24 -12.01 0.17
N THR A 97 11.94 -11.58 -1.06
CA THR A 97 11.37 -10.25 -1.32
C THR A 97 9.90 -10.16 -0.94
N HIS A 98 9.07 -11.16 -1.26
CA HIS A 98 7.66 -11.19 -0.83
C HIS A 98 7.54 -11.53 0.66
N GLY A 99 8.41 -12.40 1.18
CA GLY A 99 8.45 -12.75 2.60
C GLY A 99 8.77 -11.55 3.49
N SER A 100 9.58 -10.60 3.01
CA SER A 100 9.93 -9.41 3.77
C SER A 100 8.75 -8.48 4.05
N TRP A 101 7.62 -8.63 3.35
CA TRP A 101 6.42 -7.83 3.61
C TRP A 101 5.90 -8.03 5.03
N VAL A 102 6.27 -9.13 5.71
CA VAL A 102 5.96 -9.38 7.13
C VAL A 102 6.44 -8.25 8.05
N VAL A 103 7.46 -7.50 7.66
CA VAL A 103 8.03 -6.41 8.47
C VAL A 103 7.24 -5.09 8.36
N LEU A 104 6.33 -4.96 7.38
CA LEU A 104 5.58 -3.73 7.13
C LEU A 104 4.82 -3.23 8.36
N TRP A 105 4.08 -4.13 9.00
CA TRP A 105 3.26 -3.83 10.17
C TRP A 105 4.11 -3.64 11.44
N PRO A 106 5.09 -4.50 11.77
CA PRO A 106 6.02 -4.24 12.88
C PRO A 106 6.74 -2.89 12.77
N VAL A 107 7.25 -2.53 11.59
CA VAL A 107 7.92 -1.24 11.36
C VAL A 107 6.93 -0.09 11.54
N GLN A 108 5.73 -0.19 10.95
CA GLN A 108 4.71 0.85 11.12
C GLN A 108 4.26 0.98 12.58
N LEU A 109 4.09 -0.14 13.29
CA LEU A 109 3.74 -0.16 14.71
C LEU A 109 4.82 0.52 15.55
N LEU A 110 6.09 0.26 15.25
CA LEU A 110 7.23 0.91 15.88
C LEU A 110 7.20 2.43 15.63
N LEU A 111 7.00 2.87 14.39
CA LEU A 111 6.88 4.30 14.07
C LEU A 111 5.71 4.97 14.81
N LEU A 112 4.54 4.32 14.84
CA LEU A 112 3.37 4.81 15.58
C LEU A 112 3.62 4.84 17.09
N ARG A 113 4.40 3.89 17.62
CA ARG A 113 4.79 3.85 19.02
C ARG A 113 5.77 4.96 19.36
N LEU A 114 6.74 5.24 18.50
CA LEU A 114 7.70 6.34 18.66
C LEU A 114 7.03 7.72 18.59
N GLN A 115 5.93 7.85 17.86
CA GLN A 115 5.12 9.07 17.83
C GLN A 115 4.23 9.24 19.08
N ARG A 116 3.98 8.16 19.82
CA ARG A 116 3.09 8.13 21.00
C ARG A 116 3.81 7.59 22.23
N LEU A 117 5.00 8.13 22.49
CA LEU A 117 5.82 7.73 23.64
C LEU A 117 5.16 8.07 24.98
N ASP A 118 4.29 9.09 24.99
CA ASP A 118 3.47 9.56 26.10
C ASP A 118 2.46 8.51 26.62
N GLN A 119 2.03 7.59 25.76
CA GLN A 119 1.03 6.59 26.11
C GLN A 119 1.67 5.30 26.64
N SER A 120 1.06 4.70 27.67
CA SER A 120 1.46 3.38 28.15
C SER A 120 1.19 2.30 27.10
N TRP A 121 2.07 1.29 27.02
CA TRP A 121 1.98 0.21 26.03
C TRP A 121 0.61 -0.50 26.01
N PRO A 122 0.00 -0.87 27.16
CA PRO A 122 -1.30 -1.55 27.13
C PRO A 122 -2.44 -0.69 26.58
N VAL A 123 -2.37 0.64 26.72
CA VAL A 123 -3.38 1.56 26.16
C VAL A 123 -3.17 1.71 24.67
N PHE A 124 -1.93 1.93 24.23
CA PHE A 124 -1.56 2.02 22.83
C PHE A 124 -1.96 0.75 22.07
N TRP A 125 -1.58 -0.43 22.59
CA TRP A 125 -1.85 -1.72 21.96
C TRP A 125 -3.35 -2.00 21.83
N ARG A 126 -4.14 -1.76 22.89
CA ARG A 126 -5.60 -1.92 22.85
C ARG A 126 -6.23 -1.03 21.78
N ARG A 127 -5.83 0.25 21.70
CA ARG A 127 -6.31 1.19 20.68
C ARG A 127 -5.92 0.74 19.26
N HIS A 128 -4.68 0.27 19.08
CA HIS A 128 -4.19 -0.22 17.80
C HIS A 128 -4.97 -1.45 17.32
N VAL A 129 -5.14 -2.46 18.17
CA VAL A 129 -5.90 -3.68 17.86
C VAL A 129 -7.38 -3.34 17.58
N GLN A 130 -7.98 -2.43 18.34
CA GLN A 130 -9.34 -1.95 18.07
C GLN A 130 -9.47 -1.27 16.71
N LEU A 131 -8.50 -0.43 16.34
CA LEU A 131 -8.46 0.21 15.02
C LEU A 131 -8.39 -0.84 13.91
N LEU A 132 -7.50 -1.83 14.03
CA LEU A 132 -7.38 -2.91 13.05
C LEU A 132 -8.65 -3.74 12.95
N ARG A 133 -9.25 -4.13 14.10
CA ARG A 133 -10.50 -4.91 14.13
C ARG A 133 -11.64 -4.17 13.46
N GLN A 134 -11.85 -2.91 13.81
CA GLN A 134 -12.92 -2.10 13.21
C GLN A 134 -12.70 -1.91 11.71
N THR A 135 -11.45 -1.66 11.28
CA THR A 135 -11.15 -1.48 9.86
C THR A 135 -11.33 -2.79 9.09
N ALA A 136 -10.95 -3.93 9.66
CA ALA A 136 -11.22 -5.25 9.08
C ALA A 136 -12.73 -5.55 8.93
N LEU A 137 -13.55 -5.14 9.89
CA LEU A 137 -15.00 -5.26 9.80
C LEU A 137 -15.60 -4.35 8.71
N MET A 138 -15.07 -3.12 8.57
CA MET A 138 -15.45 -2.23 7.47
C MET A 138 -15.13 -2.84 6.11
N VAL A 139 -13.96 -3.48 5.99
CA VAL A 139 -13.53 -4.19 4.77
C VAL A 139 -14.42 -5.40 4.48
N GLN A 140 -14.69 -6.24 5.49
CA GLN A 140 -15.51 -7.43 5.35
C GLN A 140 -16.95 -7.12 4.88
N HIS A 141 -17.53 -6.01 5.37
CA HIS A 141 -18.91 -5.65 5.07
C HIS A 141 -19.04 -4.59 3.98
N GLY A 142 -17.95 -3.95 3.55
CA GLY A 142 -17.98 -2.87 2.56
C GLY A 142 -18.68 -1.60 3.04
N THR A 143 -18.81 -1.39 4.35
CA THR A 143 -19.55 -0.25 4.94
C THR A 143 -18.73 0.49 5.98
N LEU A 144 -18.83 1.82 6.03
CA LEU A 144 -18.16 2.65 7.04
C LEU A 144 -18.69 2.42 8.47
N HIS A 145 -19.95 2.05 8.60
CA HIS A 145 -20.62 1.84 9.87
C HIS A 145 -21.22 0.43 9.95
N PRO A 146 -20.42 -0.60 10.28
CA PRO A 146 -20.93 -1.94 10.49
C PRO A 146 -22.00 -1.95 11.59
N SER A 147 -23.08 -2.71 11.39
CA SER A 147 -24.14 -2.86 12.39
C SER A 147 -23.61 -3.48 13.70
N VAL A 148 -24.37 -3.34 14.78
CA VAL A 148 -24.00 -3.91 16.10
C VAL A 148 -23.79 -5.43 16.00
N ARG A 149 -24.67 -6.13 15.27
CA ARG A 149 -24.56 -7.58 15.06
C ARG A 149 -23.31 -7.96 14.26
N GLN A 150 -22.99 -7.21 13.22
CA GLN A 150 -21.76 -7.40 12.43
C GLN A 150 -20.50 -7.14 13.27
N SER A 151 -20.54 -6.14 14.15
CA SER A 151 -19.41 -5.77 15.01
C SER A 151 -19.06 -6.82 16.08
N GLN A 152 -20.01 -7.69 16.43
CA GLN A 152 -19.78 -8.80 17.35
C GLN A 152 -19.03 -9.97 16.70
N ALA A 153 -19.13 -10.15 15.38
CA ALA A 153 -18.41 -11.19 14.67
C ALA A 153 -16.90 -10.95 14.66
N SER A 154 -16.12 -12.04 14.55
CA SER A 154 -14.67 -11.93 14.36
C SER A 154 -14.35 -11.78 12.87
N PRO A 155 -13.60 -10.74 12.46
CA PRO A 155 -13.20 -10.58 11.07
C PRO A 155 -12.05 -11.50 10.64
N VAL A 156 -11.42 -12.21 11.59
CA VAL A 156 -10.20 -13.01 11.35
C VAL A 156 -10.38 -14.08 10.26
N PRO A 157 -11.46 -14.89 10.21
CA PRO A 157 -11.63 -15.89 9.16
C PRO A 157 -11.71 -15.28 7.76
N TYR A 158 -12.37 -14.13 7.64
CA TYR A 158 -12.43 -13.37 6.40
C TYR A 158 -11.03 -12.90 6.00
N MET A 159 -10.28 -12.30 6.93
CA MET A 159 -8.92 -11.83 6.66
C MET A 159 -8.00 -12.96 6.19
N ILE A 160 -7.99 -14.11 6.87
CA ILE A 160 -7.16 -15.26 6.48
C ILE A 160 -7.52 -15.74 5.07
N LYS A 161 -8.83 -15.90 4.78
CA LYS A 161 -9.29 -16.37 3.47
C LYS A 161 -8.93 -15.39 2.35
N MET A 162 -9.13 -14.09 2.57
CA MET A 162 -8.82 -13.06 1.57
C MET A 162 -7.32 -12.88 1.39
N THR A 163 -6.52 -12.93 2.48
CA THR A 163 -5.06 -12.93 2.38
C THR A 163 -4.57 -14.11 1.55
N ALA A 164 -5.06 -15.33 1.80
CA ALA A 164 -4.67 -16.49 1.00
C ALA A 164 -5.03 -16.32 -0.48
N PHE A 165 -6.26 -15.87 -0.77
CA PHE A 165 -6.72 -15.66 -2.13
C PHE A 165 -5.91 -14.59 -2.89
N VAL A 166 -5.71 -13.42 -2.29
CA VAL A 166 -4.94 -12.32 -2.89
C VAL A 166 -3.46 -12.70 -3.03
N THR A 167 -2.89 -13.38 -2.03
CA THR A 167 -1.48 -13.82 -2.09
C THR A 167 -1.28 -14.84 -3.21
N CYS A 168 -2.18 -15.83 -3.36
CA CYS A 168 -2.10 -16.78 -4.47
C CYS A 168 -2.16 -16.09 -5.84
N ALA A 169 -3.07 -15.12 -6.02
CA ALA A 169 -3.15 -14.35 -7.27
C ALA A 169 -1.84 -13.59 -7.55
N LEU A 170 -1.29 -12.91 -6.53
CA LEU A 170 -0.02 -12.20 -6.61
C LEU A 170 1.14 -13.16 -6.91
N THR A 171 1.19 -14.34 -6.29
CA THR A 171 2.25 -15.32 -6.49
C THR A 171 2.22 -15.92 -7.89
N VAL A 172 1.04 -16.23 -8.43
CA VAL A 172 0.95 -16.75 -9.81
C VAL A 172 1.37 -15.66 -10.80
N ALA A 173 0.93 -14.42 -10.58
CA ALA A 173 1.35 -13.28 -11.39
C ALA A 173 2.87 -13.06 -11.32
N GLY A 174 3.46 -12.95 -10.13
CA GLY A 174 4.90 -12.78 -9.94
C GLY A 174 5.71 -13.98 -10.43
N GLY A 175 5.25 -15.21 -10.19
CA GLY A 175 5.90 -16.43 -10.65
C GLY A 175 5.96 -16.51 -12.18
N SER A 176 4.91 -16.09 -12.87
CA SER A 176 4.92 -16.02 -14.34
C SER A 176 5.99 -15.06 -14.89
N TRP A 177 6.28 -13.97 -14.17
CA TRP A 177 7.37 -13.06 -14.52
C TRP A 177 8.73 -13.75 -14.46
N TYR A 178 9.01 -14.46 -13.35
CA TYR A 178 10.26 -15.20 -13.17
C TYR A 178 10.43 -16.38 -14.13
N VAL A 179 9.33 -16.98 -14.60
CA VAL A 179 9.39 -18.01 -15.65
C VAL A 179 9.68 -17.37 -17.00
N ALA A 180 8.98 -16.30 -17.35
CA ALA A 180 9.10 -15.64 -18.64
C ALA A 180 10.46 -14.98 -18.86
N VAL A 181 11.12 -14.51 -17.80
CA VAL A 181 12.42 -13.82 -17.87
C VAL A 181 13.51 -14.62 -18.60
N ASN A 182 13.47 -15.95 -18.51
CA ASN A 182 14.43 -16.86 -19.15
C ASN A 182 13.96 -17.35 -20.53
N MET A 183 12.78 -16.94 -20.97
CA MET A 183 12.11 -17.45 -22.17
C MET A 183 11.86 -16.37 -23.22
N THR A 184 11.87 -15.09 -22.83
CA THR A 184 11.70 -13.94 -23.72
C THR A 184 12.79 -12.89 -23.51
N THR A 185 12.78 -11.86 -24.36
CA THR A 185 13.71 -10.74 -24.28
C THR A 185 13.30 -9.74 -23.21
N ALA A 186 14.26 -9.02 -22.63
CA ALA A 186 13.97 -7.97 -21.65
C ALA A 186 13.03 -6.87 -22.20
N SER A 187 13.14 -6.54 -23.48
CA SER A 187 12.23 -5.59 -24.16
C SER A 187 10.78 -6.10 -24.17
N ASP A 188 10.55 -7.36 -24.55
CA ASP A 188 9.21 -7.95 -24.58
C ASP A 188 8.63 -8.10 -23.18
N LEU A 189 9.46 -8.53 -22.22
CA LEU A 189 9.08 -8.67 -20.82
C LEU A 189 8.54 -7.34 -20.29
N THR A 190 9.28 -6.25 -20.50
CA THR A 190 8.89 -4.90 -20.08
C THR A 190 7.66 -4.40 -20.82
N ALA A 191 7.58 -4.58 -22.14
CA ALA A 191 6.41 -4.16 -22.91
C ALA A 191 5.14 -4.88 -22.45
N ILE A 192 5.19 -6.21 -22.33
CA ILE A 192 4.01 -7.03 -22.05
C ILE A 192 3.59 -6.95 -20.58
N TYR A 193 4.56 -6.92 -19.64
CA TYR A 193 4.25 -6.84 -18.21
C TYR A 193 3.54 -5.53 -17.84
N ASN A 194 3.98 -4.42 -18.43
CA ASN A 194 3.41 -3.09 -18.16
C ASN A 194 2.01 -2.89 -18.78
N CYS A 195 1.55 -3.78 -19.66
CA CYS A 195 0.13 -3.85 -20.04
C CYS A 195 -0.78 -4.20 -18.85
N SER A 196 -0.23 -4.62 -17.70
CA SER A 196 -0.98 -4.80 -16.45
C SER A 196 -1.76 -3.54 -16.03
N ALA A 197 -1.27 -2.33 -16.33
CA ALA A 197 -1.99 -1.08 -16.07
C ALA A 197 -3.32 -0.98 -16.84
N PHE A 198 -3.36 -1.51 -18.07
CA PHE A 198 -4.60 -1.64 -18.84
C PHE A 198 -5.54 -2.66 -18.19
N PHE A 199 -5.04 -3.83 -17.79
CA PHE A 199 -5.87 -4.84 -17.13
C PHE A 199 -6.38 -4.37 -15.77
N ALA A 200 -5.60 -3.62 -15.01
CA ALA A 200 -6.04 -2.98 -13.77
C ALA A 200 -7.25 -2.07 -14.03
N TYR A 201 -7.22 -1.24 -15.09
CA TYR A 201 -8.39 -0.44 -15.47
C TYR A 201 -9.56 -1.28 -15.99
N ALA A 202 -9.28 -2.28 -16.83
CA ALA A 202 -10.30 -3.16 -17.40
C ALA A 202 -11.04 -3.95 -16.31
N PHE A 203 -10.35 -4.41 -15.27
CA PHE A 203 -10.95 -5.09 -14.12
C PHE A 203 -11.57 -4.11 -13.12
N SER A 204 -11.05 -2.88 -12.98
CA SER A 204 -11.64 -1.84 -12.13
C SER A 204 -13.10 -1.55 -12.49
N ILE A 205 -13.44 -1.54 -13.78
CA ILE A 205 -14.80 -1.26 -14.26
C ILE A 205 -15.83 -2.28 -13.73
N PRO A 206 -15.73 -3.60 -13.99
CA PRO A 206 -16.71 -4.57 -13.52
C PRO A 206 -16.58 -4.91 -12.03
N LEU A 207 -15.38 -4.87 -11.44
CA LEU A 207 -15.19 -5.31 -10.05
C LEU A 207 -15.39 -4.20 -9.03
N LEU A 208 -14.99 -2.96 -9.33
CA LEU A 208 -15.18 -1.80 -8.45
C LEU A 208 -16.34 -0.90 -8.88
N HIS A 209 -16.99 -1.20 -10.01
CA HIS A 209 -18.04 -0.35 -10.58
C HIS A 209 -17.55 1.07 -10.92
N GLU A 210 -16.27 1.20 -11.30
CA GLU A 210 -15.73 2.46 -11.78
C GLU A 210 -16.38 2.88 -13.10
N ARG A 211 -16.65 4.18 -13.26
CA ARG A 211 -17.21 4.73 -14.50
C ARG A 211 -16.13 4.78 -15.59
N VAL A 212 -16.49 4.35 -16.79
CA VAL A 212 -15.62 4.48 -17.96
C VAL A 212 -15.47 5.96 -18.29
N ARG A 213 -14.27 6.51 -18.07
CA ARG A 213 -13.91 7.87 -18.50
C ARG A 213 -12.91 7.80 -19.63
N MET A 214 -13.19 8.51 -20.73
CA MET A 214 -12.30 8.54 -21.90
C MET A 214 -10.93 9.14 -21.58
N SER A 215 -10.85 10.05 -20.61
CA SER A 215 -9.57 10.57 -20.11
C SER A 215 -8.68 9.48 -19.51
N LYS A 216 -9.25 8.54 -18.72
CA LYS A 216 -8.51 7.40 -18.15
C LYS A 216 -8.06 6.44 -19.25
N VAL A 217 -8.96 6.10 -20.19
CA VAL A 217 -8.64 5.25 -21.36
C VAL A 217 -7.47 5.85 -22.14
N PHE A 218 -7.55 7.14 -22.46
CA PHE A 218 -6.52 7.86 -23.21
C PHE A 218 -5.19 7.92 -22.46
N ALA A 219 -5.21 8.20 -21.14
CA ALA A 219 -4.01 8.18 -20.32
C ALA A 219 -3.30 6.81 -20.37
N VAL A 220 -4.04 5.72 -20.16
CA VAL A 220 -3.51 4.36 -20.20
C VAL A 220 -2.94 4.04 -21.59
N ALA A 221 -3.64 4.42 -22.67
CA ALA A 221 -3.15 4.21 -24.03
C ALA A 221 -1.85 4.97 -24.31
N VAL A 222 -1.76 6.25 -23.92
CA VAL A 222 -0.54 7.06 -24.05
C VAL A 222 0.61 6.46 -23.23
N ALA A 223 0.34 5.98 -22.01
CA ALA A 223 1.34 5.32 -21.18
C ALA A 223 1.89 4.06 -21.87
N ILE A 224 1.02 3.20 -22.42
CA ILE A 224 1.44 2.00 -23.16
C ILE A 224 2.29 2.35 -24.37
N VAL A 225 1.90 3.37 -25.15
CA VAL A 225 2.71 3.85 -26.28
C VAL A 225 4.09 4.31 -25.79
N GLY A 226 4.15 5.04 -24.68
CA GLY A 226 5.41 5.42 -24.05
C GLY A 226 6.28 4.21 -23.68
N VAL A 227 5.69 3.19 -23.03
CA VAL A 227 6.39 1.93 -22.70
C VAL A 227 6.92 1.23 -23.94
N LEU A 228 6.12 1.11 -25.01
CA LEU A 228 6.53 0.47 -26.26
C LEU A 228 7.72 1.22 -26.91
N ILE A 229 7.70 2.55 -26.88
CA ILE A 229 8.81 3.37 -27.38
C ILE A 229 10.08 3.12 -26.56
N VAL A 230 10.00 3.08 -25.22
CA VAL A 230 11.17 2.77 -24.39
C VAL A 230 11.68 1.35 -24.64
N ALA A 231 10.77 0.37 -24.73
CA ALA A 231 11.14 -1.04 -24.87
C ALA A 231 11.82 -1.34 -26.22
N TYR A 232 11.28 -0.81 -27.32
CA TYR A 232 11.70 -1.15 -28.68
C TYR A 232 12.47 -0.06 -29.43
N GLY A 233 12.45 1.19 -28.93
CA GLY A 233 13.08 2.32 -29.63
C GLY A 233 14.60 2.38 -29.51
N ASP A 234 15.20 1.54 -28.67
CA ASP A 234 16.66 1.49 -28.51
C ASP A 234 17.30 0.43 -29.41
N GLN A 235 18.21 0.87 -30.30
CA GLN A 235 18.93 0.05 -31.28
C GLN A 235 20.23 -0.54 -30.72
N ALA A 236 20.69 -0.09 -29.54
CA ALA A 236 21.86 -0.69 -28.89
C ALA A 236 21.47 -2.04 -28.23
N PRO A 237 22.34 -3.06 -28.27
CA PRO A 237 22.13 -4.28 -27.50
C PRO A 237 21.96 -3.92 -26.02
N ALA A 238 20.88 -4.38 -25.40
CA ALA A 238 20.64 -4.19 -23.96
C ALA A 238 21.83 -4.81 -23.20
N LYS A 239 22.75 -3.97 -22.71
CA LYS A 239 23.97 -4.47 -22.05
C LYS A 239 23.71 -5.09 -20.68
N HIS A 240 22.56 -4.81 -20.10
CA HIS A 240 22.09 -5.38 -18.85
C HIS A 240 20.58 -5.56 -18.94
N GLY A 241 20.01 -6.50 -18.19
CA GLY A 241 18.56 -6.67 -18.06
C GLY A 241 17.82 -5.47 -17.47
N SER A 242 18.36 -4.24 -17.54
CA SER A 242 17.82 -2.98 -17.02
C SER A 242 16.96 -2.22 -18.04
N LYS A 243 16.27 -2.90 -18.97
CA LYS A 243 15.14 -2.25 -19.64
C LYS A 243 13.95 -2.18 -18.69
N SER A 244 14.10 -1.41 -17.61
CA SER A 244 13.11 -0.52 -16.98
C SER A 244 11.75 -1.08 -16.50
N GLY A 245 11.45 -2.36 -16.68
CA GLY A 245 10.19 -3.00 -16.30
C GLY A 245 10.28 -3.90 -15.07
N GLY A 246 10.74 -3.38 -13.94
CA GLY A 246 10.47 -3.98 -12.63
C GLY A 246 11.09 -5.34 -12.30
N GLY A 247 12.08 -5.81 -13.07
CA GLY A 247 12.89 -6.90 -12.55
C GLY A 247 14.14 -7.17 -13.34
N ALA A 248 15.09 -7.74 -12.61
CA ALA A 248 16.38 -8.20 -13.10
C ALA A 248 16.17 -9.30 -14.14
N GLY A 249 16.22 -8.91 -15.42
CA GLY A 249 16.25 -9.83 -16.53
C GLY A 249 17.54 -10.65 -16.49
N GLY A 250 17.53 -11.84 -15.88
CA GLY A 250 18.74 -12.67 -15.71
C GLY A 250 19.48 -12.96 -17.02
N ASP A 251 20.72 -13.44 -16.91
CA ASP A 251 21.67 -13.72 -18.01
C ASP A 251 21.16 -14.66 -19.13
N LYS A 252 19.96 -15.23 -18.99
CA LYS A 252 19.32 -16.11 -19.97
C LYS A 252 18.24 -15.45 -20.81
N ALA A 253 17.94 -14.16 -20.61
CA ALA A 253 17.11 -13.42 -21.55
C ALA A 253 17.82 -13.44 -22.91
N PRO A 254 17.33 -14.18 -23.91
CA PRO A 254 18.09 -14.43 -25.12
C PRO A 254 18.28 -13.10 -25.86
N PRO A 255 19.39 -12.91 -26.61
CA PRO A 255 19.52 -11.82 -27.55
C PRO A 255 18.25 -11.68 -28.40
N SER A 256 17.99 -10.48 -28.93
CA SER A 256 16.75 -10.16 -29.67
C SER A 256 16.38 -11.17 -30.78
N HIS A 257 17.34 -11.97 -31.25
CA HIS A 257 17.22 -12.97 -32.30
C HIS A 257 17.32 -14.46 -31.83
N GLU A 258 17.54 -14.75 -30.55
CA GLU A 258 17.93 -16.09 -30.06
C GLU A 258 16.94 -16.74 -29.07
N ALA A 259 15.77 -16.15 -28.85
CA ALA A 259 14.80 -16.72 -27.91
C ALA A 259 14.09 -17.95 -28.49
N GLU A 260 14.65 -19.13 -28.24
CA GLU A 260 14.18 -20.44 -28.71
C GLU A 260 12.69 -20.70 -28.35
N ASN A 261 12.21 -20.11 -27.25
CA ASN A 261 10.82 -20.18 -26.77
C ASN A 261 10.16 -18.81 -26.59
N ARG A 262 10.51 -17.79 -27.40
CA ARG A 262 10.01 -16.41 -27.26
C ARG A 262 8.50 -16.30 -27.17
N ALA A 263 7.79 -17.01 -28.05
CA ALA A 263 6.34 -16.98 -28.11
C ALA A 263 5.70 -17.53 -26.82
N LEU A 264 6.28 -18.61 -26.28
CA LEU A 264 5.83 -19.21 -25.01
C LEU A 264 6.13 -18.26 -23.83
N GLY A 265 7.31 -17.65 -23.80
CA GLY A 265 7.65 -16.64 -22.79
C GLY A 265 6.71 -15.43 -22.83
N ASN A 266 6.40 -14.92 -24.02
CA ASN A 266 5.46 -13.82 -24.25
C ASN A 266 4.03 -14.17 -23.82
N LEU A 267 3.60 -15.41 -24.04
CA LEU A 267 2.31 -15.90 -23.57
C LEU A 267 2.27 -15.96 -22.03
N VAL A 268 3.31 -16.50 -21.40
CA VAL A 268 3.41 -16.62 -19.93
C VAL A 268 3.37 -15.24 -19.26
N ILE A 269 4.20 -14.29 -19.72
CA ILE A 269 4.18 -12.92 -19.17
C ILE A 269 2.89 -12.16 -19.51
N GLY A 270 2.25 -12.48 -20.64
CA GLY A 270 0.93 -11.95 -20.99
C GLY A 270 -0.15 -12.38 -20.00
N VAL A 271 -0.17 -13.67 -19.62
CA VAL A 271 -1.05 -14.15 -18.54
C VAL A 271 -0.66 -13.50 -17.21
N GLY A 272 0.64 -13.35 -16.95
CA GLY A 272 1.17 -12.64 -15.79
C GLY A 272 0.66 -11.22 -15.63
N SER A 273 0.67 -10.43 -16.71
CA SER A 273 0.24 -9.04 -16.69
C SER A 273 -1.27 -8.90 -16.46
N VAL A 274 -2.08 -9.82 -17.01
CA VAL A 274 -3.52 -9.92 -16.72
C VAL A 274 -3.73 -10.21 -15.23
N LEU A 275 -3.05 -11.21 -14.68
CA LEU A 275 -3.19 -11.61 -13.28
C LEU A 275 -2.66 -10.55 -12.32
N TYR A 276 -1.63 -9.80 -12.70
CA TYR A 276 -1.12 -8.70 -11.90
C TYR A 276 -2.13 -7.56 -11.82
N GLY A 277 -2.66 -7.10 -12.97
CA GLY A 277 -3.74 -6.10 -12.98
C GLY A 277 -4.98 -6.56 -12.21
N PHE A 278 -5.31 -7.85 -12.28
CA PHE A 278 -6.38 -8.46 -11.49
C PHE A 278 -6.08 -8.44 -9.98
N TYR A 279 -4.84 -8.73 -9.56
CA TYR A 279 -4.42 -8.68 -8.16
C TYR A 279 -4.63 -7.29 -7.56
N GLU A 280 -4.25 -6.22 -8.26
CA GLU A 280 -4.38 -4.85 -7.76
C GLU A 280 -5.84 -4.49 -7.46
N VAL A 281 -6.72 -4.90 -8.37
CA VAL A 281 -8.16 -4.72 -8.26
C VAL A 281 -8.76 -5.58 -7.15
N LEU A 282 -8.33 -6.84 -7.03
CA LEU A 282 -8.72 -7.72 -5.92
C LEU A 282 -8.28 -7.16 -4.57
N TYR A 283 -7.06 -6.66 -4.47
CA TYR A 283 -6.54 -6.03 -3.26
C TYR A 283 -7.41 -4.83 -2.87
N LYS A 284 -7.71 -3.93 -3.82
CA LYS A 284 -8.58 -2.78 -3.57
C LYS A 284 -9.97 -3.20 -3.10
N LYS A 285 -10.56 -4.21 -3.74
CA LYS A 285 -11.93 -4.67 -3.44
C LYS A 285 -12.05 -5.44 -2.12
N LEU A 286 -11.08 -6.30 -1.81
CA LEU A 286 -11.20 -7.30 -0.74
C LEU A 286 -10.43 -6.93 0.53
N ALA A 287 -9.46 -6.01 0.42
CA ALA A 287 -8.52 -5.71 1.50
C ALA A 287 -8.43 -4.22 1.86
N CYS A 288 -8.93 -3.30 1.04
CA CYS A 288 -8.95 -1.88 1.38
C CYS A 288 -10.27 -1.48 2.04
N PRO A 289 -10.25 -0.54 3.01
CA PRO A 289 -11.47 -0.02 3.58
C PRO A 289 -12.28 0.77 2.55
N PRO A 290 -13.62 0.85 2.70
CA PRO A 290 -14.49 1.57 1.79
C PRO A 290 -14.18 3.08 1.76
N ASP A 291 -14.60 3.73 0.67
CA ASP A 291 -14.42 5.17 0.49
C ASP A 291 -15.11 5.96 1.61
N GLY A 292 -14.45 7.02 2.07
CA GLY A 292 -14.85 7.81 3.25
C GLY A 292 -14.18 7.37 4.55
N CYS A 293 -13.43 6.27 4.56
CA CYS A 293 -12.56 5.94 5.68
C CYS A 293 -11.39 6.94 5.76
N SER A 294 -10.98 7.34 6.97
CA SER A 294 -9.90 8.31 7.11
C SER A 294 -8.59 7.78 6.53
N PRO A 295 -7.79 8.63 5.84
CA PRO A 295 -6.56 8.18 5.16
C PRO A 295 -5.59 7.42 6.08
N ASN A 296 -5.49 7.85 7.34
CA ASN A 296 -4.64 7.20 8.34
C ASN A 296 -5.05 5.74 8.59
N ARG A 297 -6.35 5.43 8.65
CA ARG A 297 -6.83 4.06 8.87
C ARG A 297 -6.52 3.18 7.66
N GLY A 298 -6.75 3.69 6.46
CA GLY A 298 -6.37 3.03 5.21
C GLY A 298 -4.89 2.68 5.17
N MET A 299 -4.02 3.62 5.51
CA MET A 299 -2.57 3.41 5.55
C MET A 299 -2.13 2.33 6.55
N VAL A 300 -2.69 2.37 7.77
CA VAL A 300 -2.37 1.39 8.82
C VAL A 300 -2.85 0.00 8.42
N PHE A 301 -4.04 -0.06 7.84
CA PHE A 301 -4.61 -1.33 7.41
C PHE A 301 -3.90 -1.91 6.19
N ALA A 302 -3.47 -1.08 5.24
CA ALA A 302 -2.74 -1.51 4.03
C ALA A 302 -1.45 -2.26 4.38
N ASN A 303 -0.62 -1.71 5.26
CA ASN A 303 0.62 -2.36 5.73
C ASN A 303 0.35 -3.57 6.62
N THR A 304 -0.75 -3.56 7.39
CA THR A 304 -1.19 -4.74 8.15
C THR A 304 -1.54 -5.88 7.19
N PHE A 305 -2.34 -5.61 6.17
CA PHE A 305 -2.68 -6.61 5.15
C PHE A 305 -1.45 -7.07 4.36
N GLY A 306 -0.56 -6.15 3.98
CA GLY A 306 0.73 -6.48 3.37
C GLY A 306 1.56 -7.42 4.24
N SER A 307 1.54 -7.25 5.57
CA SER A 307 2.22 -8.16 6.48
C SER A 307 1.57 -9.54 6.56
N LEU A 308 0.24 -9.61 6.39
CA LEU A 308 -0.44 -10.91 6.27
C LEU A 308 -0.04 -11.63 4.97
N ILE A 309 0.14 -10.91 3.86
CA ILE A 309 0.68 -11.46 2.60
C ILE A 309 2.11 -12.00 2.83
N GLY A 310 2.97 -11.23 3.51
CA GLY A 310 4.32 -11.68 3.86
C GLY A 310 4.33 -12.90 4.78
N ALA A 311 3.46 -12.91 5.81
CA ALA A 311 3.31 -14.05 6.72
C ALA A 311 2.82 -15.31 5.99
N PHE A 312 1.85 -15.16 5.07
CA PHE A 312 1.38 -16.26 4.22
C PHE A 312 2.52 -16.78 3.33
N THR A 313 3.29 -15.86 2.73
CA THR A 313 4.45 -16.22 1.91
C THR A 313 5.46 -17.05 2.69
N LEU A 314 5.87 -16.60 3.88
CA LEU A 314 6.82 -17.34 4.73
C LEU A 314 6.25 -18.68 5.21
N SER A 315 4.93 -18.80 5.38
CA SER A 315 4.29 -20.00 5.92
C SER A 315 3.95 -21.06 4.86
N VAL A 316 3.70 -20.64 3.60
CA VAL A 316 3.20 -21.51 2.53
C VAL A 316 4.18 -21.62 1.37
N LEU A 317 4.81 -20.52 0.96
CA LEU A 317 5.69 -20.49 -0.22
C LEU A 317 7.11 -21.02 0.06
N TRP A 318 7.39 -21.48 1.27
CA TRP A 318 8.59 -22.28 1.53
C TRP A 318 8.43 -23.74 1.06
N ILE A 319 7.20 -24.25 0.93
CA ILE A 319 6.93 -25.66 0.59
C ILE A 319 7.56 -26.09 -0.75
N PRO A 320 7.57 -25.26 -1.82
CA PRO A 320 8.25 -25.61 -3.05
C PRO A 320 9.79 -25.64 -2.95
N ILE A 321 10.40 -24.97 -1.96
CA ILE A 321 11.87 -24.83 -1.88
C ILE A 321 12.58 -26.20 -1.75
N PRO A 322 12.20 -27.10 -0.83
CA PRO A 322 12.81 -28.43 -0.76
C PRO A 322 12.64 -29.24 -2.05
N PHE A 323 11.49 -29.10 -2.72
CA PHE A 323 11.22 -29.80 -3.99
C PHE A 323 12.13 -29.29 -5.11
N LEU A 324 12.26 -27.96 -5.25
CA LEU A 324 13.15 -27.32 -6.22
C LEU A 324 14.62 -27.67 -5.97
N HIS A 325 15.03 -27.76 -4.71
CA HIS A 325 16.39 -28.15 -4.33
C HIS A 325 16.66 -29.63 -4.67
N TYR A 326 15.73 -30.54 -4.33
CA TYR A 326 15.90 -31.97 -4.59
C TYR A 326 15.86 -32.32 -6.09
N THR A 327 14.98 -31.67 -6.86
CA THR A 327 14.90 -31.86 -8.31
C THR A 327 16.04 -31.19 -9.07
N GLY A 328 16.85 -30.36 -8.41
CA GLY A 328 17.94 -29.61 -9.02
C GLY A 328 17.48 -28.46 -9.91
N TRP A 329 16.18 -28.10 -9.89
CA TRP A 329 15.65 -26.96 -10.66
C TRP A 329 16.18 -25.62 -10.12
N GLU A 330 16.27 -25.50 -8.80
CA GLU A 330 16.92 -24.37 -8.14
C GLU A 330 17.53 -24.87 -6.83
N GLU A 331 18.86 -24.89 -6.73
CA GLU A 331 19.53 -25.26 -5.48
C GLU A 331 19.28 -24.15 -4.44
N PHE A 332 18.69 -24.47 -3.29
CA PHE A 332 18.58 -23.49 -2.21
C PHE A 332 19.96 -23.19 -1.60
N ALA A 333 20.44 -21.94 -1.76
CA ALA A 333 21.64 -21.47 -1.07
C ALA A 333 21.48 -20.01 -0.67
N LEU A 334 21.71 -19.72 0.61
CA LEU A 334 21.68 -18.35 1.13
C LEU A 334 22.81 -17.51 0.49
N PRO A 335 22.54 -16.23 0.16
CA PRO A 335 23.58 -15.35 -0.36
C PRO A 335 24.68 -15.16 0.69
N ARG A 336 25.94 -15.09 0.23
CA ARG A 336 27.12 -14.93 1.09
C ARG A 336 27.94 -13.72 0.64
N GLY A 337 28.69 -13.14 1.58
CA GLY A 337 29.59 -12.01 1.31
C GLY A 337 28.83 -10.80 0.75
N GLU A 338 29.26 -10.33 -0.42
CA GLU A 338 28.68 -9.15 -1.07
C GLU A 338 27.20 -9.32 -1.44
N ALA A 339 26.84 -10.51 -1.91
CA ALA A 339 25.47 -10.82 -2.31
C ALA A 339 24.50 -10.72 -1.12
N ALA A 340 24.96 -10.99 0.11
CA ALA A 340 24.10 -10.98 1.30
C ALA A 340 23.64 -9.56 1.66
N TRP A 341 24.55 -8.58 1.68
CA TRP A 341 24.18 -7.21 2.02
C TRP A 341 23.45 -6.51 0.87
N MET A 342 23.81 -6.79 -0.39
CA MET A 342 23.05 -6.31 -1.54
C MET A 342 21.63 -6.89 -1.55
N MET A 343 21.47 -8.18 -1.23
CA MET A 343 20.16 -8.79 -1.05
C MET A 343 19.38 -8.13 0.08
N ALA A 344 20.02 -7.81 1.21
CA ALA A 344 19.36 -7.10 2.31
C ALA A 344 18.82 -5.73 1.86
N ILE A 345 19.61 -4.95 1.11
CA ILE A 345 19.15 -3.67 0.53
C ILE A 345 17.99 -3.90 -0.43
N SER A 346 18.11 -4.86 -1.35
CA SER A 346 17.07 -5.18 -2.33
C SER A 346 15.75 -5.59 -1.65
N VAL A 347 15.83 -6.42 -0.61
CA VAL A 347 14.68 -6.90 0.16
C VAL A 347 14.01 -5.79 0.97
N LEU A 348 14.79 -4.87 1.55
CA LEU A 348 14.29 -3.70 2.28
C LEU A 348 13.65 -2.67 1.33
N ALA A 349 14.29 -2.43 0.19
CA ALA A 349 13.76 -1.59 -0.87
C ALA A 349 12.45 -2.17 -1.42
N ASN A 350 12.38 -3.49 -1.63
CA ASN A 350 11.16 -4.19 -2.03
C ASN A 350 10.03 -4.03 -1.00
N ALA A 351 10.32 -4.23 0.29
CA ALA A 351 9.33 -4.04 1.35
C ALA A 351 8.82 -2.59 1.35
N THR A 352 9.72 -1.61 1.24
CA THR A 352 9.37 -0.19 1.24
C THR A 352 8.53 0.20 0.02
N PHE A 353 8.91 -0.27 -1.17
CA PHE A 353 8.13 -0.13 -2.39
C PHE A 353 6.73 -0.72 -2.21
N SER A 354 6.66 -1.99 -1.81
CA SER A 354 5.40 -2.73 -1.73
C SER A 354 4.44 -2.14 -0.70
N GLY A 355 4.93 -1.80 0.50
CA GLY A 355 4.11 -1.13 1.51
C GLY A 355 3.58 0.22 1.04
N SER A 356 4.43 1.03 0.41
CA SER A 356 4.05 2.32 -0.16
C SER A 356 3.05 2.17 -1.31
N PHE A 357 3.21 1.15 -2.15
CA PHE A 357 2.35 0.85 -3.27
C PHE A 357 0.96 0.37 -2.82
N LEU A 358 0.89 -0.52 -1.83
CA LEU A 358 -0.38 -0.93 -1.21
C LEU A 358 -1.12 0.25 -0.57
N ILE A 359 -0.39 1.14 0.11
CA ILE A 359 -0.94 2.40 0.63
C ILE A 359 -1.48 3.26 -0.52
N LEU A 360 -0.74 3.40 -1.62
CA LEU A 360 -1.16 4.20 -2.78
C LEU A 360 -2.46 3.66 -3.38
N ILE A 361 -2.59 2.35 -3.57
CA ILE A 361 -3.83 1.72 -4.07
C ILE A 361 -4.97 1.97 -3.07
N SER A 362 -4.72 1.75 -1.77
CA SER A 362 -5.74 1.98 -0.74
C SER A 362 -6.23 3.42 -0.71
N LEU A 363 -5.33 4.40 -0.89
CA LEU A 363 -5.64 5.82 -0.87
C LEU A 363 -6.10 6.36 -2.23
N THR A 364 -5.90 5.67 -3.34
CA THR A 364 -6.29 6.20 -4.66
C THR A 364 -7.11 5.15 -5.40
N SER A 365 -6.63 4.69 -6.54
CA SER A 365 -7.20 3.60 -7.32
C SER A 365 -6.09 2.66 -7.80
N PRO A 366 -6.44 1.41 -8.17
CA PRO A 366 -5.53 0.49 -8.84
C PRO A 366 -4.89 1.16 -10.06
N VAL A 367 -5.72 1.74 -10.93
CA VAL A 367 -5.30 2.38 -12.20
C VAL A 367 -4.28 3.49 -12.00
N LEU A 368 -4.53 4.41 -11.06
CA LEU A 368 -3.58 5.49 -10.80
C LEU A 368 -2.26 4.92 -10.30
N SER A 369 -2.31 3.91 -9.44
CA SER A 369 -1.12 3.28 -8.87
C SER A 369 -0.29 2.55 -9.93
N SER A 370 -0.90 1.71 -10.77
CA SER A 370 -0.15 0.98 -11.81
C SER A 370 0.40 1.92 -12.90
N VAL A 371 -0.34 2.94 -13.34
CA VAL A 371 0.22 3.94 -14.28
C VAL A 371 1.34 4.75 -13.62
N ALA A 372 1.23 5.08 -12.33
CA ALA A 372 2.30 5.77 -11.62
C ALA A 372 3.56 4.90 -11.51
N ALA A 373 3.42 3.60 -11.29
CA ALA A 373 4.55 2.66 -11.27
C ALA A 373 5.32 2.64 -12.60
N LEU A 374 4.68 2.94 -13.74
CA LEU A 374 5.35 3.09 -15.03
C LEU A 374 6.35 4.25 -15.06
N LEU A 375 6.21 5.28 -14.21
CA LEU A 375 7.21 6.35 -14.09
C LEU A 375 8.58 5.81 -13.69
N THR A 376 8.61 4.69 -12.96
CA THR A 376 9.86 4.01 -12.59
C THR A 376 10.68 3.66 -13.82
N ILE A 377 10.04 3.37 -14.96
CA ILE A 377 10.73 3.04 -16.21
C ILE A 377 11.72 4.15 -16.59
N PHE A 378 11.26 5.39 -16.52
CA PHE A 378 12.06 6.55 -16.87
C PHE A 378 13.01 6.94 -15.73
N ILE A 379 12.59 6.78 -14.47
CA ILE A 379 13.44 7.06 -13.31
C ILE A 379 14.66 6.13 -13.31
N VAL A 380 14.49 4.84 -13.57
CA VAL A 380 15.59 3.87 -13.71
C VAL A 380 16.52 4.30 -14.84
N ALA A 381 16.00 4.67 -16.01
CA ALA A 381 16.84 5.15 -17.11
C ALA A 381 17.68 6.40 -16.74
N ILE A 382 17.16 7.30 -15.90
CA ILE A 382 17.93 8.44 -15.38
C ILE A 382 18.98 7.97 -14.38
N VAL A 383 18.62 7.05 -13.48
CA VAL A 383 19.55 6.48 -12.48
C VAL A 383 20.71 5.77 -13.18
N ASP A 384 20.43 4.97 -14.21
CA ASP A 384 21.44 4.27 -15.02
C ASP A 384 22.44 5.25 -15.64
N GLN A 385 22.01 6.44 -16.08
CA GLN A 385 22.94 7.46 -16.60
C GLN A 385 23.85 8.04 -15.52
N LEU A 386 23.40 8.08 -14.27
CA LEU A 386 24.12 8.67 -13.15
C LEU A 386 25.03 7.67 -12.41
N LEU A 387 24.77 6.38 -12.55
CA LEU A 387 25.57 5.33 -11.92
C LEU A 387 26.96 5.20 -12.55
N PRO A 388 27.99 4.77 -11.78
CA PRO A 388 29.32 4.54 -12.32
C PRO A 388 29.38 3.29 -13.23
N PRO A 389 30.36 3.21 -14.14
CA PRO A 389 30.62 1.98 -14.90
C PRO A 389 30.85 0.78 -13.95
N PRO A 390 30.30 -0.42 -14.23
CA PRO A 390 29.67 -0.88 -15.47
C PRO A 390 28.14 -0.65 -15.57
N LEU A 391 27.48 -0.12 -14.52
CA LEU A 391 26.02 0.13 -14.52
C LEU A 391 25.62 1.35 -15.34
N ASN A 392 26.59 2.20 -15.71
CA ASN A 392 26.35 3.40 -16.50
C ASN A 392 25.76 3.10 -17.89
N SER A 393 24.61 3.68 -18.21
CA SER A 393 24.03 3.64 -19.57
C SER A 393 23.57 5.03 -20.03
N PRO A 394 23.96 5.50 -21.22
CA PRO A 394 23.55 6.82 -21.71
C PRO A 394 22.05 6.83 -22.05
N LEU A 395 21.37 7.93 -21.70
CA LEU A 395 19.95 8.14 -22.07
C LEU A 395 19.80 8.17 -23.59
N THR A 396 18.96 7.29 -24.12
CA THR A 396 18.65 7.25 -25.54
C THR A 396 17.48 8.17 -25.88
N PRO A 397 17.39 8.70 -27.11
CA PRO A 397 16.26 9.53 -27.53
C PRO A 397 14.92 8.83 -27.35
N ALA A 398 14.87 7.50 -27.56
CA ALA A 398 13.68 6.69 -27.30
C ALA A 398 13.30 6.66 -25.82
N ALA A 399 14.26 6.48 -24.91
CA ALA A 399 14.01 6.55 -23.47
C ALA A 399 13.45 7.91 -23.04
N ILE A 400 13.96 9.00 -23.62
CA ILE A 400 13.47 10.37 -23.34
C ILE A 400 12.05 10.56 -23.85
N VAL A 401 11.78 10.25 -25.12
CA VAL A 401 10.45 10.44 -25.73
C VAL A 401 9.41 9.56 -25.04
N GLY A 402 9.71 8.27 -24.85
CA GLY A 402 8.83 7.34 -24.16
C GLY A 402 8.60 7.75 -22.70
N GLY A 403 9.66 8.17 -21.99
CA GLY A 403 9.56 8.68 -20.62
C GLY A 403 8.69 9.92 -20.48
N LEU A 404 8.82 10.89 -21.39
CA LEU A 404 7.96 12.09 -21.40
C LEU A 404 6.48 11.76 -21.66
N LEU A 405 6.20 10.76 -22.51
CA LEU A 405 4.83 10.29 -22.73
C LEU A 405 4.25 9.63 -21.47
N ILE A 406 5.04 8.81 -20.75
CA ILE A 406 4.61 8.20 -19.49
C ILE A 406 4.34 9.28 -18.43
N ILE A 407 5.22 10.29 -18.31
CA ILE A 407 4.99 11.45 -17.42
C ILE A 407 3.70 12.18 -17.80
N GLY A 408 3.50 12.48 -19.09
CA GLY A 408 2.30 13.15 -19.57
C GLY A 408 1.02 12.36 -19.27
N ALA A 409 1.05 11.04 -19.48
CA ALA A 409 -0.05 10.14 -19.16
C ALA A 409 -0.37 10.14 -17.66
N PHE A 410 0.65 10.06 -16.81
CA PHE A 410 0.48 10.11 -15.35
C PHE A 410 -0.10 11.44 -14.88
N LEU A 411 0.38 12.57 -15.43
CA LEU A 411 -0.15 13.90 -15.09
C LEU A 411 -1.61 14.05 -15.52
N LEU A 412 -1.95 13.60 -16.72
CA LEU A 412 -3.32 13.61 -17.23
C LEU A 412 -4.24 12.75 -16.36
N LEU A 413 -3.79 11.55 -15.98
CA LEU A 413 -4.55 10.65 -15.11
C LEU A 413 -4.72 11.20 -13.70
N SER A 414 -3.65 11.78 -13.14
CA SER A 414 -3.67 12.42 -11.81
C SER A 414 -4.65 13.59 -11.78
N TRP A 415 -4.63 14.44 -12.80
CA TRP A 415 -5.58 15.53 -12.93
C TRP A 415 -7.02 15.04 -13.13
N ALA A 416 -7.23 14.04 -13.98
CA ALA A 416 -8.55 13.45 -14.20
C ALA A 416 -9.13 12.82 -12.92
N THR A 417 -8.29 12.15 -12.13
CA THR A 417 -8.68 11.55 -10.84
C THR A 417 -8.98 12.63 -9.80
N TYR A 418 -8.16 13.68 -9.73
CA TYR A 418 -8.40 14.83 -8.86
C TYR A 418 -9.75 15.49 -9.15
N LYS A 419 -10.04 15.75 -10.43
CA LYS A 419 -11.30 16.33 -10.88
C LYS A 419 -12.50 15.42 -10.58
N GLU A 420 -12.37 14.12 -10.81
CA GLU A 420 -13.42 13.15 -10.49
C GLU A 420 -13.80 13.14 -9.02
N MET A 421 -12.81 13.14 -8.13
CA MET A 421 -13.08 13.16 -6.69
C MET A 421 -13.69 14.47 -6.22
N ASP A 422 -13.33 15.60 -6.84
CA ASP A 422 -13.93 16.90 -6.53
C ASP A 422 -15.40 16.97 -6.99
N GLU A 423 -15.71 16.40 -8.16
CA GLU A 423 -17.09 16.23 -8.67
C GLU A 423 -17.93 15.34 -7.74
N GLU A 424 -17.42 14.19 -7.33
CA GLU A 424 -18.11 13.28 -6.40
C GLU A 424 -18.33 13.90 -5.03
N ARG A 425 -17.35 14.68 -4.56
CA ARG A 425 -17.45 15.40 -3.30
C ARG A 425 -18.54 16.47 -3.36
N ARG A 426 -18.58 17.28 -4.42
CA ARG A 426 -19.62 18.29 -4.59
C ARG A 426 -21.01 17.66 -4.61
N LYS A 427 -21.17 16.53 -5.30
CA LYS A 427 -22.44 15.78 -5.34
C LYS A 427 -22.87 15.27 -3.95
N LYS A 428 -21.94 14.79 -3.13
CA LYS A 428 -22.23 14.36 -1.75
C LYS A 428 -22.63 15.51 -0.84
N LEU A 429 -22.05 16.70 -1.04
CA LEU A 429 -22.43 17.90 -0.30
C LEU A 429 -23.84 18.35 -0.67
N GLU A 430 -24.15 18.40 -1.97
CA GLU A 430 -25.49 18.71 -2.49
C GLU A 430 -26.55 17.73 -1.95
N GLU A 431 -26.26 16.42 -1.91
CA GLU A 431 -27.16 15.40 -1.33
C GLU A 431 -27.34 15.59 0.19
N SER A 432 -26.27 15.95 0.91
CA SER A 432 -26.36 16.17 2.36
C SER A 432 -27.10 17.45 2.74
N GLU A 433 -27.06 18.49 1.90
CA GLU A 433 -27.86 19.70 2.11
C GLU A 433 -29.34 19.41 1.86
N SER A 434 -29.69 18.63 0.83
CA SER A 434 -31.08 18.27 0.56
C SER A 434 -31.71 17.41 1.66
N ASP A 435 -30.94 16.52 2.31
CA ASP A 435 -31.43 15.68 3.41
C ASP A 435 -31.65 16.47 4.72
N VAL A 436 -31.14 17.70 4.82
CA VAL A 436 -31.32 18.57 6.00
C VAL A 436 -32.51 19.51 5.84
N ASP A 437 -32.93 19.76 4.60
CA ASP A 437 -34.06 20.64 4.25
C ASP A 437 -35.42 19.90 4.12
N GLU A 438 -35.44 18.55 4.21
CA GLU A 438 -36.65 17.71 4.37
C GLU A 438 -36.88 17.29 5.85
#